data_AF-A0A510KDK0-F1
#
_entry.id   AF-A0A510KDK0-F1
#
_cell.length_a   1.000
_cell.length_b   1.000
_cell.length_c   1.000
_cell.angle_alpha   90.00
_cell.angle_beta   90.00
_cell.angle_gamma   90.00
#
_symmetry.space_group_name_H-M   'P 1'
#
loop_
_entity.id
_entity.type
_entity.pdbx_description
1 polymer ?
#
loop_
_entity_poly.entity_id
_entity_poly.type
_entity_poly.pdbx_seq_one_letter_code
_entity_poly.pdbx_strand_id
1 'polypeptide(L)'
;MRKIKFRAWDKENEKMMKVSSLHLENKEISVKENGTFHLFRMQDLMQYTGVKDKNGKEIYEGDIVLIKLDETSTWYKTVVKFKKGAFIASLIDREDYIYIFNRGFDSNDFEIIGNIYKNKNLLEENN
;
A
#
# COMPACT_ATOMS: atom_id res chain seq x y z
N MET A 1 -1.79 19.97 2.72
CA MET A 1 -2.03 19.32 1.40
C MET A 1 -1.39 17.94 1.39
N ARG A 2 -2.10 16.91 0.95
CA ARG A 2 -1.60 15.52 0.88
C ARG A 2 -0.54 15.38 -0.23
N LYS A 3 0.57 14.69 0.04
CA LYS A 3 1.59 14.41 -1.00
C LYS A 3 1.06 13.35 -1.97
N ILE A 4 1.20 13.59 -3.27
CA ILE A 4 0.87 12.62 -4.31
C ILE A 4 2.15 11.88 -4.70
N LYS A 5 2.18 10.57 -4.46
CA LYS A 5 3.32 9.70 -4.74
C LYS A 5 2.82 8.35 -5.23
N PHE A 6 3.64 7.69 -6.04
CA PHE A 6 3.34 6.37 -6.59
C PHE A 6 4.57 5.47 -6.54
N ARG A 7 4.32 4.18 -6.38
CA ARG A 7 5.29 3.11 -6.61
C ARG A 7 4.67 2.09 -7.57
N ALA A 8 5.49 1.27 -8.20
CA ALA A 8 5.02 0.21 -9.08
C ALA A 8 5.75 -1.10 -8.80
N TRP A 9 5.05 -2.21 -9.05
CA TRP A 9 5.65 -3.54 -8.98
C TRP A 9 6.22 -3.94 -10.34
N ASP A 10 7.53 -4.18 -10.38
CA ASP A 10 8.19 -4.81 -11.52
C ASP A 10 8.10 -6.34 -11.35
N LYS A 11 7.25 -6.96 -12.19
CA LYS A 11 6.99 -8.41 -12.17
C LYS A 11 8.18 -9.22 -12.67
N GLU A 12 8.97 -8.69 -13.59
CA GLU A 12 10.08 -9.42 -14.21
C GLU A 12 11.24 -9.55 -13.23
N ASN A 13 11.52 -8.48 -12.49
CA ASN A 13 12.65 -8.43 -11.54
C ASN A 13 12.22 -8.56 -10.06
N GLU A 14 10.93 -8.80 -9.81
CA GLU A 14 10.32 -8.94 -8.48
C GLU A 14 10.72 -7.82 -7.48
N LYS A 15 10.63 -6.56 -7.93
CA LYS A 15 11.05 -5.39 -7.13
C LYS A 15 10.06 -4.24 -7.17
N MET A 16 10.07 -3.45 -6.09
CA MET A 16 9.28 -2.23 -5.99
C MET A 16 10.05 -1.06 -6.57
N MET A 17 9.47 -0.39 -7.55
CA MET A 17 10.06 0.71 -8.29
C MET A 17 9.41 2.04 -7.94
N LYS A 18 10.21 3.10 -7.88
CA LYS A 18 9.70 4.46 -7.72
C LYS A 18 9.29 5.02 -9.09
N VAL A 19 8.06 5.53 -9.16
CA VAL A 19 7.54 6.12 -10.40
C VAL A 19 8.07 7.53 -10.59
N SER A 20 8.55 7.82 -11.79
CA SER A 20 9.11 9.12 -12.18
C SER A 20 8.09 9.98 -12.92
N SER A 21 7.30 9.41 -13.83
CA SER A 21 6.24 10.11 -14.57
C SER A 21 5.07 9.18 -14.88
N LEU A 22 3.89 9.78 -15.10
CA LEU A 22 2.67 9.12 -15.54
C LEU A 22 2.33 9.58 -16.96
N HIS A 23 2.10 8.64 -17.87
CA HIS A 23 1.68 8.86 -19.24
C HIS A 23 0.22 8.39 -19.38
N LEU A 24 -0.72 9.27 -19.00
CA LEU A 24 -2.13 8.91 -18.81
C LEU A 24 -2.82 8.45 -20.10
N GLU A 25 -2.54 9.09 -21.23
CA GLU A 25 -3.12 8.72 -22.54
C GLU A 25 -2.77 7.28 -22.92
N ASN A 26 -1.49 6.89 -22.75
CA ASN A 26 -0.99 5.57 -23.09
C ASN A 26 -1.16 4.54 -21.96
N LYS A 27 -1.68 4.97 -20.80
CA LYS A 27 -1.79 4.16 -19.57
C LYS A 27 -0.46 3.53 -19.16
N GLU A 28 0.60 4.33 -19.23
CA GLU A 28 1.98 3.91 -18.96
C GLU A 28 2.64 4.74 -17.86
N ILE A 29 3.62 4.17 -17.20
CA ILE A 29 4.46 4.85 -16.21
C ILE A 29 5.90 4.76 -16.62
N SER A 30 6.68 5.79 -16.30
CA SER A 30 8.13 5.73 -16.42
C SER A 30 8.76 5.52 -15.04
N VAL A 31 9.70 4.59 -14.94
CA VAL A 31 10.54 4.40 -13.77
C VAL A 31 12.00 4.63 -14.17
N LYS A 32 12.77 5.23 -13.26
CA LYS A 32 14.19 5.51 -13.49
C LYS A 32 15.05 4.53 -12.70
N GLU A 33 15.92 3.81 -13.40
CA GLU A 33 16.87 2.88 -12.81
C GLU A 33 18.23 3.06 -13.48
N ASN A 34 19.29 3.22 -12.67
CA ASN A 34 20.67 3.38 -13.16
C ASN A 34 20.85 4.47 -14.23
N GLY A 35 20.02 5.53 -14.18
CA GLY A 35 20.06 6.62 -15.16
C GLY A 35 19.16 6.43 -16.38
N THR A 36 18.65 5.21 -16.61
CA THR A 36 17.80 4.85 -17.74
C THR A 36 16.33 4.89 -17.34
N PHE A 37 15.46 5.29 -18.27
CA PHE A 37 14.02 5.25 -18.10
C PHE A 37 13.43 3.99 -18.74
N HIS A 38 12.57 3.31 -18.00
CA HIS A 38 11.85 2.13 -18.44
C HIS A 38 10.35 2.41 -18.38
N LEU A 39 9.60 1.96 -19.38
CA LEU A 39 8.15 2.12 -19.46
C LEU A 39 7.44 0.84 -19.02
N PHE A 40 6.43 1.01 -18.15
CA PHE A 40 5.60 -0.08 -17.64
C PHE A 40 4.12 0.27 -17.82
N ARG A 41 3.25 -0.74 -17.87
CA ARG A 41 1.80 -0.53 -17.83
C ARG A 41 1.37 -0.07 -16.44
N MET A 42 0.37 0.82 -16.37
CA MET A 42 -0.19 1.33 -15.11
C MET A 42 -0.87 0.27 -14.22
N GLN A 43 -1.07 -0.96 -14.69
CA GLN A 43 -1.78 -2.01 -13.96
C GLN A 43 -1.13 -2.37 -12.60
N ASP A 44 0.16 -2.13 -12.45
CA ASP A 44 0.95 -2.45 -11.25
C ASP A 44 1.28 -1.19 -10.41
N LEU A 45 0.55 -0.09 -10.65
CA LEU A 45 0.70 1.19 -9.96
C LEU A 45 -0.02 1.17 -8.59
N MET A 46 0.66 1.66 -7.55
CA MET A 46 0.11 1.82 -6.20
C MET A 46 0.28 3.25 -5.73
N GLN A 47 -0.79 3.87 -5.22
CA GLN A 47 -0.72 5.22 -4.69
C GLN A 47 -0.36 5.24 -3.20
N TYR A 48 0.45 6.21 -2.80
CA TYR A 48 0.67 6.54 -1.39
C TYR A 48 -0.65 6.97 -0.76
N THR A 49 -0.99 6.49 0.43
CA THR A 49 -2.22 6.88 1.12
C THR A 49 -2.14 8.31 1.65
N GLY A 50 -0.97 8.78 2.06
CA GLY A 50 -0.82 10.02 2.83
C GLY A 50 -0.54 9.78 4.33
N VAL A 51 -0.58 8.53 4.78
CA VAL A 51 -0.37 8.11 6.17
C VAL A 51 0.94 7.34 6.30
N LYS A 52 1.58 7.45 7.46
CA LYS A 52 2.80 6.70 7.79
C LYS A 52 2.51 5.74 8.93
N ASP A 53 3.24 4.63 8.95
CA ASP A 53 3.23 3.68 10.05
C ASP A 53 4.09 4.17 11.23
N LYS A 54 4.12 3.39 12.32
CA LYS A 54 4.85 3.72 13.55
C LYS A 54 6.37 3.86 13.35
N ASN A 55 6.90 3.30 12.26
CA ASN A 55 8.31 3.37 11.88
C ASN A 55 8.58 4.53 10.90
N GLY A 56 7.58 5.38 10.63
CA GLY A 56 7.67 6.50 9.72
C GLY A 56 7.65 6.11 8.23
N LYS A 57 7.36 4.84 7.92
CA LYS A 57 7.28 4.31 6.56
C LYS A 57 5.93 4.67 5.95
N GLU A 58 5.96 5.08 4.69
CA GLU A 58 4.77 5.49 3.94
C GLU A 58 3.92 4.27 3.57
N ILE A 59 2.62 4.33 3.88
CA ILE A 59 1.64 3.28 3.54
C ILE A 59 1.11 3.52 2.13
N TYR A 60 1.17 2.50 1.26
CA TYR A 60 0.67 2.52 -0.11
C TYR A 60 -0.46 1.51 -0.30
N GLU A 61 -1.21 1.64 -1.40
CA GLU A 61 -2.08 0.55 -1.86
C GLU A 61 -1.30 -0.77 -1.99
N GLY A 62 -1.97 -1.87 -1.63
CA GLY A 62 -1.41 -3.22 -1.62
C GLY A 62 -0.43 -3.50 -0.46
N ASP A 63 -0.15 -2.54 0.43
CA ASP A 63 0.56 -2.85 1.68
C ASP A 63 -0.30 -3.73 2.59
N ILE A 64 0.36 -4.66 3.27
CA ILE A 64 -0.19 -5.47 4.34
C ILE A 64 0.17 -4.78 5.65
N VAL A 65 -0.85 -4.34 6.39
CA VAL A 65 -0.71 -3.47 7.55
C VAL A 65 -1.41 -4.12 8.74
N LEU A 66 -0.71 -4.21 9.86
CA LEU A 66 -1.32 -4.45 11.16
C LEU A 66 -1.95 -3.16 11.65
N ILE A 67 -3.21 -3.21 12.05
CA ILE A 67 -3.95 -2.06 12.60
C ILE A 67 -4.38 -2.34 14.04
N LYS A 68 -4.08 -1.42 14.93
CA LYS A 68 -4.61 -1.39 16.29
C LYS A 68 -5.88 -0.54 16.30
N LEU A 69 -7.03 -1.11 16.67
CA LEU A 69 -8.33 -0.42 16.61
C LEU A 69 -8.70 0.37 17.86
N ASP A 70 -8.17 -0.05 19.00
CA ASP A 70 -8.46 0.50 20.31
C ASP A 70 -7.25 0.28 21.24
N GLU A 71 -7.36 0.65 22.51
CA GLU A 71 -6.27 0.43 23.47
C GLU A 71 -6.00 -1.05 23.77
N THR A 72 -6.90 -1.96 23.38
CA THR A 72 -6.66 -3.39 23.52
C THR A 72 -5.49 -3.76 22.61
N SER A 73 -4.55 -4.54 23.12
CA SER A 73 -3.31 -4.89 22.40
C SER A 73 -3.53 -5.81 21.19
N THR A 74 -4.75 -5.86 20.65
CA THR A 74 -5.13 -6.65 19.48
C THR A 74 -4.76 -5.91 18.20
N TRP A 75 -4.01 -6.60 17.35
CA TRP A 75 -3.65 -6.12 16.01
C TRP A 75 -4.41 -6.90 14.95
N TYR A 76 -5.03 -6.20 14.02
CA TYR A 76 -5.74 -6.78 12.89
C TYR A 76 -4.88 -6.75 11.63
N LYS A 77 -4.74 -7.90 10.96
CA LYS A 77 -4.01 -7.99 9.70
C LYS A 77 -4.90 -7.56 8.54
N THR A 78 -4.47 -6.55 7.79
CA THR A 78 -5.27 -5.95 6.73
C THR A 78 -4.48 -5.73 5.45
N VAL A 79 -5.18 -5.54 4.33
CA VAL A 79 -4.62 -5.08 3.04
C VAL A 79 -5.18 -3.72 2.68
N VAL A 80 -4.31 -2.78 2.36
CA VAL A 80 -4.69 -1.43 1.95
C VAL A 80 -5.23 -1.43 0.51
N LYS A 81 -6.41 -0.85 0.30
CA LYS A 81 -7.10 -0.77 -1.01
C LYS A 81 -7.72 0.62 -1.19
N PHE A 82 -7.87 1.09 -2.42
CA PHE A 82 -8.74 2.22 -2.73
C PHE A 82 -10.14 1.71 -3.14
N LYS A 83 -11.16 1.94 -2.31
CA LYS A 83 -12.55 1.48 -2.55
C LYS A 83 -13.53 2.50 -2.00
N LYS A 84 -14.69 2.66 -2.66
CA LYS A 84 -15.75 3.61 -2.24
C LYS A 84 -15.24 5.05 -2.06
N GLY A 85 -14.28 5.47 -2.89
CA GLY A 85 -13.72 6.84 -2.86
C GLY A 85 -12.75 7.12 -1.72
N ALA A 86 -12.30 6.10 -0.97
CA ALA A 86 -11.36 6.25 0.12
C ALA A 86 -10.30 5.14 0.15
N PHE A 87 -9.18 5.42 0.81
CA PHE A 87 -8.25 4.37 1.22
C PHE A 87 -8.82 3.63 2.43
N ILE A 88 -8.95 2.32 2.28
CA ILE A 88 -9.45 1.41 3.30
C ILE A 88 -8.40 0.34 3.61
N ALA A 89 -8.47 -0.20 4.81
CA ALA A 89 -7.75 -1.39 5.23
C ALA A 89 -8.74 -2.55 5.32
N SER A 90 -8.71 -3.43 4.33
CA SER A 90 -9.57 -4.60 4.23
C SER A 90 -9.02 -5.69 5.14
N LEU A 91 -9.84 -6.22 6.04
CA LEU A 91 -9.44 -7.37 6.85
C LEU A 91 -9.18 -8.59 5.95
N ILE A 92 -8.22 -9.43 6.32
CA ILE A 92 -7.84 -10.62 5.55
C ILE A 92 -8.72 -11.82 5.92
N ASP A 93 -9.14 -11.91 7.18
CA ASP A 93 -9.89 -13.01 7.80
C ASP A 93 -11.42 -12.88 7.69
N ARG A 94 -11.93 -11.76 7.17
CA ARG A 94 -13.38 -11.50 7.06
C ARG A 94 -13.71 -10.40 6.06
N GLU A 95 -14.96 -10.37 5.61
CA GLU A 95 -15.47 -9.34 4.71
C GLU A 95 -15.80 -8.03 5.45
N ASP A 96 -14.78 -7.40 6.03
CA ASP A 96 -14.90 -6.12 6.72
C ASP A 96 -13.71 -5.20 6.38
N TYR A 97 -13.85 -3.89 6.64
CA TYR A 97 -12.82 -2.91 6.35
C TYR A 97 -12.87 -1.69 7.26
N ILE A 98 -11.70 -1.07 7.42
CA ILE A 98 -11.50 0.11 8.25
C ILE A 98 -11.10 1.28 7.34
N TYR A 99 -11.63 2.48 7.59
CA TYR A 99 -11.15 3.68 6.91
C TYR A 99 -9.83 4.13 7.53
N ILE A 100 -8.79 4.29 6.71
CA ILE A 100 -7.44 4.63 7.18
C ILE A 100 -7.39 6.06 7.76
N PHE A 101 -8.29 6.94 7.34
CA PHE A 101 -8.40 8.32 7.82
C PHE A 101 -9.40 8.51 8.97
N ASN A 102 -9.61 7.48 9.78
CA ASN A 102 -10.42 7.63 10.99
C ASN A 102 -9.73 8.60 11.95
N ARG A 103 -10.50 9.54 12.54
CA ARG A 103 -9.96 10.61 13.42
C ARG A 103 -9.26 10.09 14.68
N GLY A 104 -9.54 8.84 15.07
CA GLY A 104 -8.92 8.20 16.23
C GLY A 104 -7.54 7.61 15.96
N PHE A 105 -7.10 7.53 14.70
CA PHE A 105 -5.80 6.92 14.38
C PHE A 105 -4.66 7.94 14.29
N ASP A 106 -3.51 7.53 14.79
CA ASP A 106 -2.22 8.12 14.48
C ASP A 106 -1.25 7.06 13.90
N SER A 107 0.00 7.46 13.63
CA SER A 107 0.99 6.56 13.02
C SER A 107 1.26 5.30 13.86
N ASN A 108 1.13 5.37 15.18
CA ASN A 108 1.40 4.26 16.09
C ASN A 108 0.38 3.12 15.95
N ASP A 109 -0.78 3.39 15.37
CA ASP A 109 -1.83 2.40 15.15
C ASP A 109 -1.59 1.53 13.91
N PHE A 110 -0.53 1.83 13.15
CA PHE A 110 -0.20 1.12 11.93
C PHE A 110 1.21 0.54 11.97
N GLU A 111 1.36 -0.70 11.49
CA GLU A 111 2.65 -1.33 11.23
C GLU A 111 2.62 -2.05 9.89
N ILE A 112 3.46 -1.62 8.94
CA ILE A 112 3.59 -2.32 7.66
C ILE A 112 4.41 -3.60 7.86
N ILE A 113 3.80 -4.76 7.59
CA ILE A 113 4.47 -6.07 7.68
C ILE A 113 4.82 -6.67 6.32
N GLY A 114 4.31 -6.09 5.22
CA GLY A 114 4.60 -6.58 3.87
C GLY A 114 3.76 -5.90 2.80
N ASN A 115 3.71 -6.50 1.62
CA ASN A 115 2.76 -6.14 0.56
C ASN A 115 2.31 -7.39 -0.21
N ILE A 116 1.18 -7.28 -0.92
CA ILE A 116 0.55 -8.40 -1.64
C ILE A 116 1.43 -9.01 -2.75
N TYR A 117 2.48 -8.32 -3.19
CA TYR A 117 3.36 -8.80 -4.25
C TYR A 117 4.49 -9.66 -3.70
N LYS A 118 5.19 -9.18 -2.65
CA LYS A 118 6.35 -9.87 -2.04
C LYS A 118 5.97 -10.86 -0.94
N ASN A 119 4.86 -10.65 -0.25
CA ASN A 119 4.54 -11.34 1.00
C ASN A 119 3.22 -12.10 0.90
N LYS A 120 3.05 -12.90 -0.15
CA LYS A 120 1.82 -13.66 -0.41
C LYS A 120 1.45 -14.59 0.75
N ASN A 121 2.46 -15.18 1.40
CA ASN A 121 2.30 -16.03 2.58
C ASN A 121 1.65 -15.31 3.78
N LEU A 122 1.67 -13.98 3.84
CA LEU A 122 1.00 -13.23 4.90
C LEU A 122 -0.51 -13.12 4.70
N LEU A 123 -1.01 -13.44 3.51
CA LEU A 123 -2.44 -13.42 3.16
C LEU A 123 -3.16 -14.72 3.53
N GLU A 124 -2.41 -15.77 3.84
CA GLU A 124 -2.96 -17.05 4.28
C GLU A 124 -3.35 -16.96 5.76
N GLU A 125 -4.45 -17.63 6.13
CA GLU A 125 -4.81 -17.82 7.53
C GLU A 125 -3.80 -18.78 8.16
N ASN A 126 -3.29 -18.42 9.34
CA ASN A 126 -2.60 -19.41 10.16
C ASN A 126 -3.67 -20.38 10.66
N ASN A 127 -3.74 -21.58 10.06
CA ASN A 127 -4.52 -22.70 10.58
C ASN A 127 -4.11 -23.05 12.01
#